data_AF-A0A6M3K7S2-F1
#
_entry.id   AF-A0A6M3K7S2-F1
#
_cell.length_a   1.000
_cell.length_b   1.000
_cell.length_c   1.000
_cell.angle_alpha   90.00
_cell.angle_beta   90.00
_cell.angle_gamma   90.00
#
_symmetry.space_group_name_H-M   'P 1'
#
loop_
_entity.id
_entity.type
_entity.pdbx_description
1 polymer ?
#
loop_
_entity_poly.entity_id
_entity_poly.type
_entity_poly.pdbx_seq_one_letter_code
_entity_poly.pdbx_strand_id
1 'polypeptide(L)'
;MTERLYYIGDSGPFYYDDSGTAGAEGGTLSGENLQALLAEGSIKIGVSGVNAGHLMRRDDIESSIAAGAAASVSDAAYGAGWNGVTTVAPSKNAVYDKINSLSSSDKYVFDVEDYGAGTGASAATNTTAFQNAINAAEAAGGGIVLFGRGSYQFTTLTIDDPGVMLQGQGRAGTKLLTTDTTNNVITISRGIAVYSHGGIRDLTLYSTGNRTAGYIIHITANMSGGLIDNLQIGLHGGYDLGHGIYFNTTLWTLTNSSLEIPGPFKAIHLDGGNDNYFSKLWLRGDHSNDSGATGIYIQENGGSWFSDIEAVEFYYGIRIRPNAGEDVAWINMHNVLADSNDLKGLQIDPNSGNVYGLNFNSCWFASNGAGVGGVVATINGRGIGLSNAGIDGVYFVNPRVVNNGGHGIEVSNAVDVQINGGLFTGNSQQSPSGTAHGIVMNDNDEWQVNGVRSGQVAGRDNSQGYGLYIGAGCDDFIVTGSNFLTNVTGGISDNSTTTTKIIAKNFGNTVQERSYQFGVWESKNPGTVYLAPTDGFVHAYVTAPNPGDRGGAQLMIDGSNPPTTPRARCSVNDVGTVYIEWASLFGAVMAGEYWRINESDDAGAGVDVTVYWRPLY
;
A
#
# COMPACT_ATOMS: atom_id res chain seq x y z
N MET A 1 -62.01 -30.35 -47.39
CA MET A 1 -61.27 -29.82 -48.54
C MET A 1 -60.88 -31.00 -49.40
N THR A 2 -61.37 -31.01 -50.63
CA THR A 2 -61.24 -32.07 -51.63
C THR A 2 -59.88 -31.95 -52.32
N GLU A 3 -58.98 -32.90 -52.09
CA GLU A 3 -57.72 -32.99 -52.84
C GLU A 3 -57.99 -33.56 -54.23
N ARG A 4 -57.78 -32.71 -55.24
CA ARG A 4 -57.76 -33.08 -56.65
C ARG A 4 -56.35 -33.55 -57.01
N LEU A 5 -56.24 -34.83 -57.39
CA LEU A 5 -55.06 -35.38 -58.03
C LEU A 5 -54.97 -34.82 -59.46
N TYR A 6 -53.89 -34.10 -59.79
CA TYR A 6 -53.55 -33.73 -61.16
C TYR A 6 -52.73 -34.86 -61.79
N TYR A 7 -53.26 -35.44 -62.88
CA TYR A 7 -52.54 -36.37 -63.74
C TYR A 7 -51.94 -35.56 -64.90
N ILE A 8 -50.61 -35.53 -65.02
CA ILE A 8 -49.91 -35.02 -66.20
C ILE A 8 -49.77 -36.20 -67.15
N GLY A 9 -50.52 -36.16 -68.25
CA GLY A 9 -50.41 -37.12 -69.34
C GLY A 9 -49.27 -36.73 -70.27
N ASP A 10 -48.31 -37.64 -70.45
CA ASP A 10 -47.41 -37.64 -71.61
C ASP A 10 -47.99 -38.57 -72.68
N SER A 11 -48.30 -37.94 -73.81
CA SER A 11 -48.80 -38.56 -75.04
C SER A 11 -47.70 -39.32 -75.76
N GLY A 12 -47.87 -40.64 -75.90
CA GLY A 12 -47.14 -41.48 -76.86
C GLY A 12 -48.14 -42.27 -77.71
N PRO A 13 -47.98 -42.33 -79.06
CA PRO A 13 -49.02 -42.82 -79.96
C PRO A 13 -49.13 -44.36 -79.95
N PHE A 14 -50.38 -44.79 -80.09
CA PHE A 14 -50.83 -46.15 -80.37
C PHE A 14 -50.05 -46.82 -81.51
N TYR A 15 -49.56 -48.03 -81.26
CA TYR A 15 -49.36 -49.05 -82.29
C TYR A 15 -50.20 -50.28 -81.89
N TYR A 16 -51.32 -50.48 -82.59
CA TYR A 16 -52.04 -51.74 -82.61
C TYR A 16 -51.35 -52.66 -83.63
N ASP A 17 -50.85 -53.79 -83.15
CA ASP A 17 -50.55 -54.96 -83.97
C ASP A 17 -51.82 -55.82 -84.03
N ASP A 18 -52.33 -55.97 -85.24
CA ASP A 18 -53.55 -56.68 -85.60
C ASP A 18 -53.19 -58.09 -86.05
N SER A 19 -53.28 -59.06 -85.14
CA SER A 19 -53.41 -60.47 -85.50
C SER A 19 -54.40 -61.13 -84.55
N GLY A 20 -55.67 -61.14 -84.97
CA GLY A 20 -56.80 -61.47 -84.14
C GLY A 20 -56.88 -62.91 -83.64
N THR A 21 -57.72 -63.12 -82.62
CA THR A 21 -58.83 -64.08 -82.65
C THR A 21 -59.64 -64.02 -81.34
N ALA A 22 -60.94 -64.28 -81.51
CA ALA A 22 -61.91 -64.73 -80.52
C ALA A 22 -62.42 -63.67 -79.52
N GLY A 23 -63.75 -63.50 -79.56
CA GLY A 23 -64.47 -62.53 -78.75
C GLY A 23 -64.60 -62.93 -77.29
N ALA A 24 -64.84 -61.92 -76.47
CA ALA A 24 -65.41 -62.06 -75.15
C ALA A 24 -66.31 -60.85 -74.92
N GLU A 25 -67.52 -61.15 -74.49
CA GLU A 25 -68.62 -60.21 -74.30
C GLU A 25 -68.22 -59.08 -73.36
N GLY A 26 -68.54 -57.84 -73.75
CA GLY A 26 -68.41 -56.67 -72.90
C GLY A 26 -69.40 -56.71 -71.75
N GLY A 27 -69.05 -57.46 -70.70
CA GLY A 27 -69.68 -57.38 -69.39
C GLY A 27 -68.95 -56.37 -68.53
N THR A 28 -69.59 -55.25 -68.21
CA THR A 28 -69.10 -54.29 -67.21
C THR A 28 -69.07 -54.98 -65.85
N LEU A 29 -67.88 -55.25 -65.32
CA LEU A 29 -67.72 -55.77 -63.96
C LEU A 29 -68.16 -54.70 -62.95
N SER A 30 -69.26 -54.95 -62.24
CA SER A 30 -69.68 -54.14 -61.10
C SER A 30 -68.68 -54.27 -59.96
N GLY A 31 -68.57 -53.23 -59.12
CA GLY A 31 -67.57 -53.16 -58.03
C GLY A 31 -67.63 -54.31 -57.01
N GLU A 32 -68.74 -55.05 -56.93
CA GLU A 32 -68.87 -56.23 -56.08
C GLU A 32 -68.05 -57.43 -56.61
N ASN A 33 -67.89 -57.57 -57.94
CA ASN A 33 -67.09 -58.64 -58.53
C ASN A 33 -65.57 -58.41 -58.35
N LEU A 34 -65.15 -57.15 -58.17
CA LEU A 34 -63.73 -56.82 -57.92
C LEU A 34 -63.29 -57.19 -56.49
N GLN A 35 -64.19 -57.08 -55.50
CA GLN A 35 -63.89 -57.47 -54.13
C GLN A 35 -63.83 -58.99 -53.94
N ALA A 36 -64.66 -59.76 -54.66
CA ALA A 36 -64.57 -61.22 -54.66
C ALA A 36 -63.24 -61.72 -55.25
N LEU A 37 -62.76 -61.10 -56.33
CA LEU A 37 -61.47 -61.42 -56.95
C LEU A 37 -60.24 -61.02 -56.10
N LEU A 38 -60.36 -59.98 -55.27
CA LEU A 38 -59.32 -59.59 -54.30
C LEU A 38 -59.27 -60.51 -53.09
N ALA A 39 -60.41 -61.06 -52.64
CA ALA A 39 -60.48 -61.96 -51.49
C ALA A 39 -59.92 -63.37 -51.80
N GLU A 40 -59.95 -63.81 -53.05
CA GLU A 40 -59.44 -65.13 -53.47
C GLU A 40 -57.93 -65.15 -53.83
N GLY A 41 -57.21 -64.04 -53.65
CA GLY A 41 -55.76 -63.97 -53.92
C GLY A 41 -55.34 -64.29 -55.36
N SER A 42 -56.30 -64.22 -56.31
CA SER A 42 -56.16 -64.79 -57.65
C SER A 42 -55.86 -63.76 -58.74
N ILE A 43 -55.63 -62.48 -58.38
CA ILE A 43 -55.15 -61.48 -59.33
C ILE A 43 -53.62 -61.59 -59.42
N LYS A 44 -53.14 -62.43 -60.34
CA LYS A 44 -51.77 -62.35 -60.85
C LYS A 44 -51.72 -61.19 -61.85
N ILE A 45 -51.37 -59.99 -61.38
CA ILE A 45 -51.00 -58.89 -62.28
C ILE A 45 -49.71 -59.30 -62.97
N GLY A 46 -49.82 -59.86 -64.17
CA GLY A 46 -48.69 -60.18 -65.03
C GLY A 46 -48.06 -58.92 -65.60
N VAL A 47 -47.31 -58.18 -64.77
CA VAL A 47 -46.40 -57.15 -65.29
C VAL A 47 -45.14 -57.87 -65.78
N SER A 48 -45.20 -58.32 -67.04
CA SER A 48 -44.03 -58.84 -67.75
C SER A 48 -43.00 -57.72 -67.90
N GLY A 49 -41.83 -57.87 -67.26
CA GLY A 49 -40.66 -57.02 -67.51
C GLY A 49 -40.10 -56.24 -66.31
N VAL A 50 -40.71 -56.29 -65.12
CA VAL A 50 -40.15 -55.62 -63.94
C VAL A 50 -39.51 -56.67 -63.04
N ASN A 51 -38.19 -56.64 -62.90
CA ASN A 51 -37.45 -57.46 -61.94
C ASN A 51 -38.08 -57.28 -60.54
N ALA A 52 -38.51 -58.39 -59.93
CA ALA A 52 -39.22 -58.42 -58.64
C ALA A 52 -38.43 -57.82 -57.45
N GLY A 53 -37.20 -57.35 -57.66
CA GLY A 53 -36.41 -56.62 -56.66
C GLY A 53 -36.71 -55.12 -56.55
N HIS A 54 -37.64 -54.55 -57.33
CA HIS A 54 -37.91 -53.10 -57.30
C HIS A 54 -39.28 -52.71 -56.71
N LEU A 55 -40.16 -53.66 -56.45
CA LEU A 55 -41.39 -53.40 -55.68
C LEU A 55 -41.03 -53.45 -54.20
N MET A 56 -40.49 -52.35 -53.67
CA MET A 56 -40.43 -52.16 -52.23
C MET A 56 -41.84 -52.33 -51.69
N ARG A 57 -42.04 -53.26 -50.75
CA ARG A 57 -43.33 -53.41 -50.11
C ARG A 57 -43.62 -52.09 -49.41
N ARG A 58 -44.89 -51.74 -49.26
CA ARG A 58 -45.29 -50.58 -48.46
C ARG A 58 -44.61 -50.58 -47.09
N ASP A 59 -44.46 -51.75 -46.49
CA ASP A 59 -43.74 -51.95 -45.23
C ASP A 59 -42.24 -51.60 -45.33
N ASP A 60 -41.59 -51.83 -46.47
CA ASP A 60 -40.19 -51.45 -46.72
C ASP A 60 -40.06 -49.93 -46.97
N ILE A 61 -41.07 -49.31 -47.57
CA ILE A 61 -41.16 -47.84 -47.74
C ILE A 61 -41.42 -47.18 -46.38
N GLU A 62 -42.36 -47.69 -45.60
CA GLU A 62 -42.64 -47.19 -44.25
C GLU A 62 -41.45 -47.42 -43.31
N SER A 63 -40.75 -48.55 -43.42
CA SER A 63 -39.52 -48.84 -42.69
C SER A 63 -38.34 -47.95 -43.10
N SER A 64 -38.15 -47.70 -44.40
CA SER A 64 -37.08 -46.82 -44.89
C SER A 64 -37.33 -45.34 -44.61
N ILE A 65 -38.59 -44.88 -44.64
CA ILE A 65 -38.99 -43.54 -44.21
C ILE A 65 -38.81 -43.39 -42.69
N ALA A 66 -39.18 -44.40 -41.89
CA ALA A 66 -38.95 -44.39 -40.45
C ALA A 66 -37.45 -44.40 -40.09
N ALA A 67 -36.62 -45.16 -40.83
CA ALA A 67 -35.18 -45.21 -40.63
C ALA A 67 -34.46 -43.91 -41.06
N GLY A 68 -34.96 -43.22 -42.09
CA GLY A 68 -34.41 -41.94 -42.57
C GLY A 68 -34.88 -40.71 -41.78
N ALA A 69 -36.09 -40.73 -41.23
CA ALA A 69 -36.65 -39.61 -40.46
C ALA A 69 -36.27 -39.62 -38.97
N ALA A 70 -35.79 -40.76 -38.45
CA ALA A 70 -35.25 -40.86 -37.09
C ALA A 70 -33.79 -40.37 -36.96
N ALA A 71 -33.25 -39.71 -38.00
CA ALA A 71 -31.94 -39.06 -37.96
C ALA A 71 -31.95 -37.87 -36.95
N SER A 72 -31.64 -38.22 -35.71
CA SER A 72 -30.65 -37.57 -34.85
C SER A 72 -30.87 -36.12 -34.43
N VAL A 73 -32.11 -35.66 -34.23
CA VAL A 73 -32.35 -34.43 -33.48
C VAL A 73 -32.34 -34.74 -31.98
N SER A 74 -31.24 -34.41 -31.30
CA SER A 74 -31.06 -34.66 -29.86
C SER A 74 -31.56 -33.48 -29.03
N ASP A 75 -32.30 -33.77 -27.96
CA ASP A 75 -32.75 -32.76 -26.97
C ASP A 75 -31.71 -32.50 -25.86
N ALA A 76 -30.58 -33.20 -25.88
CA ALA A 76 -29.54 -33.02 -24.89
C ALA A 76 -28.78 -31.71 -25.11
N ALA A 77 -28.79 -30.82 -24.10
CA ALA A 77 -28.03 -29.57 -24.10
C ALA A 77 -26.51 -29.83 -24.15
N TYR A 78 -25.77 -28.91 -24.77
CA TYR A 78 -24.31 -29.00 -24.87
C TYR A 78 -23.63 -28.82 -23.49
N GLY A 79 -22.94 -29.87 -23.03
CA GLY A 79 -22.16 -29.90 -21.79
C GLY A 79 -20.65 -30.01 -22.00
N ALA A 80 -19.88 -29.97 -20.91
CA ALA A 80 -18.41 -30.07 -20.92
C ALA A 80 -17.87 -31.40 -21.49
N GLY A 81 -18.72 -32.43 -21.58
CA GLY A 81 -18.39 -33.74 -22.17
C GLY A 81 -18.64 -33.87 -23.67
N TRP A 82 -18.84 -32.78 -24.41
CA TRP A 82 -19.07 -32.86 -25.86
C TRP A 82 -17.82 -33.41 -26.58
N ASN A 83 -18.00 -34.51 -27.30
CA ASN A 83 -16.93 -35.26 -27.98
C ASN A 83 -16.85 -34.95 -29.49
N GLY A 84 -17.38 -33.81 -29.94
CA GLY A 84 -17.29 -33.40 -31.34
C GLY A 84 -18.24 -34.11 -32.30
N VAL A 85 -19.34 -34.72 -31.82
CA VAL A 85 -20.33 -35.35 -32.70
C VAL A 85 -20.97 -34.31 -33.63
N THR A 86 -20.83 -34.53 -34.94
CA THR A 86 -21.37 -33.69 -36.02
C THR A 86 -22.54 -34.32 -36.77
N THR A 87 -22.84 -35.59 -36.49
CA THR A 87 -23.89 -36.37 -37.17
C THR A 87 -25.26 -36.30 -36.45
N VAL A 88 -25.34 -35.56 -35.34
CA VAL A 88 -26.54 -35.39 -34.52
C VAL A 88 -26.82 -33.88 -34.41
N ALA A 89 -27.95 -33.43 -34.95
CA ALA A 89 -28.37 -32.04 -34.87
C ALA A 89 -28.97 -31.75 -33.48
N PRO A 90 -28.73 -30.58 -32.87
CA PRO A 90 -29.42 -30.21 -31.64
C PRO A 90 -30.88 -29.86 -31.94
N SER A 91 -31.79 -30.19 -31.01
CA SER A 91 -33.16 -29.70 -31.04
C SER A 91 -33.19 -28.18 -30.77
N LYS A 92 -34.33 -27.55 -31.07
CA LYS A 92 -34.56 -26.14 -30.67
C LYS A 92 -34.48 -25.96 -29.14
N ASN A 93 -34.92 -26.94 -28.36
CA ASN A 93 -34.88 -26.85 -26.90
C ASN A 93 -33.44 -27.00 -26.39
N ALA A 94 -32.64 -27.90 -26.96
CA ALA A 94 -31.21 -28.05 -26.59
C ALA A 94 -30.41 -26.76 -26.81
N VAL A 95 -30.71 -26.02 -27.89
CA VAL A 95 -30.11 -24.70 -28.15
C VAL A 95 -30.64 -23.65 -27.16
N TYR A 96 -31.96 -23.64 -26.92
CA TYR A 96 -32.60 -22.71 -25.98
C TYR A 96 -32.07 -22.89 -24.54
N ASP A 97 -31.99 -24.13 -24.05
CA ASP A 97 -31.46 -24.46 -22.73
C ASP A 97 -29.99 -24.05 -22.61
N LYS A 98 -29.19 -24.23 -23.67
CA LYS A 98 -27.81 -23.77 -23.67
C LYS A 98 -27.73 -22.24 -23.57
N ILE A 99 -28.52 -21.52 -24.37
CA ILE A 99 -28.57 -20.05 -24.32
C ILE A 99 -29.03 -19.56 -22.95
N ASN A 100 -30.04 -20.20 -22.35
CA ASN A 100 -30.51 -19.86 -20.99
C ASN A 100 -29.47 -20.21 -19.92
N SER A 101 -28.72 -21.30 -20.08
CA SER A 101 -27.62 -21.61 -19.17
C SER A 101 -26.46 -20.62 -19.32
N LEU A 102 -26.24 -20.07 -20.52
CA LEU A 102 -25.25 -19.03 -20.75
C LEU A 102 -25.74 -17.67 -20.25
N SER A 103 -27.04 -17.35 -20.34
CA SER A 103 -27.58 -16.18 -19.64
C SER A 103 -27.52 -16.35 -18.12
N SER A 104 -27.46 -17.59 -17.61
CA SER A 104 -27.18 -17.84 -16.20
C SER A 104 -25.71 -17.65 -15.81
N SER A 105 -24.79 -17.27 -16.71
CA SER A 105 -23.49 -16.74 -16.25
C SER A 105 -23.62 -15.39 -15.56
N ASP A 106 -24.75 -14.69 -15.75
CA ASP A 106 -25.17 -13.53 -14.95
C ASP A 106 -25.73 -13.93 -13.58
N LYS A 107 -25.70 -15.22 -13.19
CA LYS A 107 -26.22 -15.73 -11.91
C LYS A 107 -25.62 -15.04 -10.67
N TYR A 108 -24.49 -14.37 -10.84
CA TYR A 108 -23.82 -13.63 -9.77
C TYR A 108 -24.05 -12.12 -9.87
N VAL A 109 -25.07 -11.65 -10.60
CA VAL A 109 -25.49 -10.25 -10.64
C VAL A 109 -26.92 -10.15 -10.10
N PHE A 110 -27.09 -9.37 -9.04
CA PHE A 110 -28.34 -9.15 -8.34
C PHE A 110 -28.69 -7.67 -8.46
N ASP A 111 -29.44 -7.33 -9.50
CA ASP A 111 -29.88 -5.96 -9.76
C ASP A 111 -30.92 -5.54 -8.72
N VAL A 112 -30.66 -4.47 -7.97
CA VAL A 112 -31.54 -4.06 -6.86
C VAL A 112 -32.94 -3.65 -7.32
N GLU A 113 -33.09 -3.23 -8.58
CA GLU A 113 -34.39 -2.91 -9.17
C GLU A 113 -35.28 -4.16 -9.33
N ASP A 114 -34.70 -5.35 -9.56
CA ASP A 114 -35.45 -6.61 -9.59
C ASP A 114 -36.03 -6.99 -8.21
N TYR A 115 -35.49 -6.39 -7.15
CA TYR A 115 -35.95 -6.53 -5.77
C TYR A 115 -36.85 -5.38 -5.32
N GLY A 116 -37.25 -4.49 -6.24
CA GLY A 116 -38.21 -3.41 -5.99
C GLY A 116 -37.59 -2.08 -5.55
N ALA A 117 -36.28 -1.90 -5.70
CA ALA A 117 -35.64 -0.61 -5.49
C ALA A 117 -36.07 0.40 -6.57
N GLY A 118 -36.00 1.69 -6.23
CA GLY A 118 -36.24 2.76 -7.20
C GLY A 118 -35.86 4.15 -6.67
N THR A 119 -35.50 5.05 -7.59
CA THR A 119 -35.08 6.42 -7.23
C THR A 119 -36.20 7.29 -6.64
N GLY A 120 -37.45 6.93 -6.92
CA GLY A 120 -38.64 7.57 -6.33
C GLY A 120 -39.24 6.80 -5.15
N ALA A 121 -38.64 5.65 -4.78
CA ALA A 121 -39.12 4.85 -3.66
C ALA A 121 -38.68 5.46 -2.32
N SER A 122 -39.41 5.14 -1.26
CA SER A 122 -39.06 5.58 0.09
C SER A 122 -37.75 4.94 0.56
N ALA A 123 -37.06 5.58 1.52
CA ALA A 123 -35.87 5.03 2.14
C ALA A 123 -36.10 3.60 2.68
N ALA A 124 -37.23 3.36 3.35
CA ALA A 124 -37.58 2.04 3.87
C ALA A 124 -37.75 0.99 2.75
N THR A 125 -38.42 1.35 1.66
CA THR A 125 -38.61 0.46 0.50
C THR A 125 -37.28 0.06 -0.12
N ASN A 126 -36.41 1.04 -0.37
CA ASN A 126 -35.08 0.78 -0.93
C ASN A 126 -34.21 -0.02 0.03
N THR A 127 -34.20 0.27 1.33
CA THR A 127 -33.48 -0.54 2.33
C THR A 127 -33.88 -2.01 2.23
N THR A 128 -35.19 -2.31 2.19
CA THR A 128 -35.68 -3.69 2.05
C THR A 128 -35.25 -4.32 0.73
N ALA A 129 -35.38 -3.60 -0.39
CA ALA A 129 -34.97 -4.11 -1.71
C ALA A 129 -33.46 -4.41 -1.78
N PHE A 130 -32.63 -3.49 -1.28
CA PHE A 130 -31.18 -3.64 -1.21
C PHE A 130 -30.77 -4.84 -0.37
N GLN A 131 -31.36 -4.98 0.83
CA GLN A 131 -31.04 -6.11 1.70
C GLN A 131 -31.50 -7.44 1.09
N ASN A 132 -32.64 -7.48 0.38
CA ASN A 132 -33.07 -8.69 -0.30
C ASN A 132 -32.12 -9.10 -1.43
N ALA A 133 -31.58 -8.14 -2.19
CA ALA A 133 -30.56 -8.40 -3.21
C ALA A 133 -29.25 -8.90 -2.59
N ILE A 134 -28.81 -8.29 -1.48
CA ILE A 134 -27.65 -8.76 -0.69
C ILE A 134 -27.88 -10.20 -0.23
N ASN A 135 -28.98 -10.48 0.46
CA ASN A 135 -29.29 -11.81 0.97
C ASN A 135 -29.34 -12.87 -0.16
N ALA A 136 -29.79 -12.49 -1.35
CA ALA A 136 -29.80 -13.38 -2.51
C ALA A 136 -28.38 -13.68 -3.02
N ALA A 137 -27.49 -12.67 -3.04
CA ALA A 137 -26.08 -12.85 -3.34
C ALA A 137 -25.38 -13.74 -2.32
N GLU A 138 -25.62 -13.51 -1.03
CA GLU A 138 -25.11 -14.33 0.07
C GLU A 138 -25.55 -15.78 -0.06
N ALA A 139 -26.85 -16.02 -0.30
CA ALA A 139 -27.40 -17.36 -0.52
C ALA A 139 -26.81 -18.06 -1.75
N ALA A 140 -26.33 -17.30 -2.75
CA ALA A 140 -25.63 -17.82 -3.92
C ALA A 140 -24.13 -18.09 -3.69
N GLY A 141 -23.60 -17.79 -2.50
CA GLY A 141 -22.19 -17.90 -2.13
C GLY A 141 -21.35 -16.69 -2.55
N GLY A 142 -21.98 -15.54 -2.76
CA GLY A 142 -21.39 -14.30 -3.24
C GLY A 142 -22.01 -13.78 -4.54
N GLY A 143 -21.59 -12.59 -4.97
CA GLY A 143 -22.04 -11.96 -6.20
C GLY A 143 -21.95 -10.45 -6.16
N ILE A 144 -22.28 -9.83 -7.29
CA ILE A 144 -22.39 -8.39 -7.46
C ILE A 144 -23.83 -7.98 -7.19
N VAL A 145 -24.04 -7.16 -6.17
CA VAL A 145 -25.30 -6.43 -5.98
C VAL A 145 -25.18 -5.15 -6.79
N LEU A 146 -25.89 -5.11 -7.93
CA LEU A 146 -25.77 -4.04 -8.91
C LEU A 146 -26.82 -2.97 -8.64
N PHE A 147 -26.38 -1.72 -8.56
CA PHE A 147 -27.24 -0.56 -8.42
C PHE A 147 -27.34 0.17 -9.76
N GLY A 148 -28.56 0.42 -10.24
CA GLY A 148 -28.79 1.24 -11.42
C GLY A 148 -28.31 2.69 -11.28
N ARG A 149 -28.44 3.45 -12.36
CA ARG A 149 -28.15 4.89 -12.36
C ARG A 149 -29.27 5.63 -11.64
N GLY A 150 -28.93 6.45 -10.66
CA GLY A 150 -29.94 7.14 -9.89
C GLY A 150 -29.48 7.62 -8.52
N SER A 151 -30.42 8.20 -7.79
CA SER A 151 -30.27 8.58 -6.39
C SER A 151 -31.29 7.78 -5.58
N TYR A 152 -30.82 6.91 -4.70
CA TYR A 152 -31.64 6.01 -3.92
C TYR A 152 -31.48 6.35 -2.44
N GLN A 153 -32.57 6.76 -1.79
CA GLN A 153 -32.57 6.93 -0.34
C GLN A 153 -32.63 5.57 0.34
N PHE A 154 -31.95 5.38 1.47
CA PHE A 154 -31.99 4.17 2.29
C PHE A 154 -31.62 4.50 3.75
N THR A 155 -31.62 3.53 4.65
CA THR A 155 -31.19 3.70 6.05
C THR A 155 -29.82 3.06 6.28
N THR A 156 -29.79 1.74 6.49
CA THR A 156 -28.59 0.96 6.80
C THR A 156 -28.63 -0.37 6.05
N LEU A 157 -27.48 -0.96 5.78
CA LEU A 157 -27.30 -2.26 5.12
C LEU A 157 -26.29 -3.11 5.89
N THR A 158 -26.47 -4.43 5.82
CA THR A 158 -25.54 -5.39 6.40
C THR A 158 -25.14 -6.43 5.35
N ILE A 159 -23.85 -6.74 5.29
CA ILE A 159 -23.25 -7.80 4.49
C ILE A 159 -22.57 -8.77 5.45
N ASP A 160 -23.17 -9.94 5.63
CA ASP A 160 -22.77 -10.96 6.60
C ASP A 160 -22.08 -12.18 5.97
N ASP A 161 -22.07 -12.29 4.64
CA ASP A 161 -21.43 -13.38 3.90
C ASP A 161 -20.40 -12.89 2.86
N PRO A 162 -19.39 -13.73 2.52
CA PRO A 162 -18.30 -13.38 1.62
C PRO A 162 -18.72 -13.36 0.17
N GLY A 163 -17.86 -12.75 -0.65
CA GLY A 163 -18.04 -12.67 -2.09
C GLY A 163 -19.06 -11.64 -2.52
N VAL A 164 -19.70 -10.90 -1.61
CA VAL A 164 -20.67 -9.85 -1.96
C VAL A 164 -19.94 -8.54 -2.28
N MET A 165 -20.20 -8.01 -3.47
CA MET A 165 -19.69 -6.73 -3.96
C MET A 165 -20.86 -5.79 -4.25
N LEU A 166 -20.94 -4.66 -3.55
CA LEU A 166 -21.87 -3.59 -3.91
C LEU A 166 -21.27 -2.78 -5.06
N GLN A 167 -21.96 -2.68 -6.19
CA GLN A 167 -21.43 -2.01 -7.38
C GLN A 167 -22.44 -1.04 -7.99
N GLY A 168 -22.03 0.21 -8.15
CA GLY A 168 -22.80 1.20 -8.94
C GLY A 168 -22.38 1.30 -10.40
N GLN A 169 -22.95 2.29 -11.08
CA GLN A 169 -22.67 2.65 -12.48
C GLN A 169 -21.69 3.84 -12.59
N GLY A 170 -20.74 3.91 -11.65
CA GLY A 170 -19.76 4.98 -11.46
C GLY A 170 -20.20 6.03 -10.43
N ARG A 171 -19.22 6.75 -9.86
CA ARG A 171 -19.43 7.80 -8.83
C ARG A 171 -20.54 8.80 -9.18
N ALA A 172 -20.58 9.27 -10.44
CA ALA A 172 -21.62 10.19 -10.90
C ALA A 172 -22.94 9.48 -11.30
N GLY A 173 -22.90 8.17 -11.56
CA GLY A 173 -24.02 7.38 -12.03
C GLY A 173 -24.95 6.92 -10.92
N THR A 174 -24.39 6.38 -9.82
CA THR A 174 -25.15 5.82 -8.70
C THR A 174 -24.84 6.59 -7.42
N LYS A 175 -25.89 7.07 -6.75
CA LYS A 175 -25.82 7.74 -5.45
C LYS A 175 -26.72 7.02 -4.47
N LEU A 176 -26.15 6.57 -3.34
CA LEU A 176 -26.91 6.01 -2.24
C LEU A 176 -26.93 7.05 -1.11
N LEU A 177 -28.12 7.44 -0.69
CA LEU A 177 -28.35 8.55 0.22
C LEU A 177 -28.94 8.01 1.53
N THR A 178 -28.12 7.88 2.57
CA THR A 178 -28.64 7.43 3.86
C THR A 178 -29.51 8.51 4.52
N THR A 179 -30.59 8.08 5.17
CA THR A 179 -31.40 8.91 6.07
C THR A 179 -31.09 8.64 7.54
N ASP A 180 -30.19 7.70 7.84
CA ASP A 180 -29.76 7.41 9.20
C ASP A 180 -28.70 8.44 9.64
N THR A 181 -28.85 8.98 10.84
CA THR A 181 -27.95 10.03 11.38
C THR A 181 -27.02 9.55 12.49
N THR A 182 -27.13 8.28 12.92
CA THR A 182 -26.42 7.80 14.12
C THR A 182 -25.79 6.42 13.99
N ASN A 183 -26.38 5.52 13.21
CA ASN A 183 -25.93 4.14 13.05
C ASN A 183 -24.92 4.01 11.92
N ASN A 184 -24.19 2.89 11.89
CA ASN A 184 -23.35 2.53 10.76
C ASN A 184 -24.21 2.32 9.50
N VAL A 185 -23.81 2.93 8.39
CA VAL A 185 -24.63 2.92 7.16
C VAL A 185 -24.48 1.59 6.43
N ILE A 186 -23.26 1.16 6.16
CA ILE A 186 -22.98 -0.16 5.58
C ILE A 186 -22.07 -0.89 6.54
N THR A 187 -22.54 -2.03 7.05
CA THR A 187 -21.74 -2.91 7.90
C THR A 187 -21.31 -4.14 7.13
N ILE A 188 -20.01 -4.40 7.07
CA ILE A 188 -19.43 -5.63 6.52
C ILE A 188 -18.85 -6.40 7.71
N SER A 189 -19.56 -7.42 8.16
CA SER A 189 -19.27 -8.12 9.41
C SER A 189 -19.53 -9.61 9.30
N ARG A 190 -18.63 -10.45 9.79
CA ARG A 190 -18.96 -11.84 10.15
C ARG A 190 -17.85 -12.38 11.01
N GLY A 191 -18.22 -12.75 12.24
CA GLY A 191 -17.39 -13.39 13.26
C GLY A 191 -15.89 -13.53 12.95
N ILE A 192 -15.39 -14.77 13.02
CA ILE A 192 -13.94 -15.08 13.00
C ILE A 192 -13.53 -15.78 11.68
N ALA A 193 -14.49 -16.08 10.80
CA ALA A 193 -14.19 -16.82 9.56
C ALA A 193 -13.55 -15.87 8.52
N VAL A 194 -12.38 -16.25 7.99
CA VAL A 194 -11.70 -15.51 6.93
C VAL A 194 -12.56 -15.49 5.67
N TYR A 195 -12.96 -14.31 5.23
CA TYR A 195 -13.65 -14.08 3.97
C TYR A 195 -12.71 -14.24 2.78
N SER A 196 -13.29 -14.54 1.62
CA SER A 196 -12.61 -14.42 0.33
C SER A 196 -13.41 -13.46 -0.54
N HIS A 197 -12.81 -12.30 -0.89
CA HIS A 197 -13.33 -11.33 -1.87
C HIS A 197 -14.67 -10.65 -1.49
N GLY A 198 -14.89 -9.43 -1.96
CA GLY A 198 -16.09 -8.62 -1.70
C GLY A 198 -15.77 -7.14 -1.49
N GLY A 199 -16.78 -6.33 -1.24
CA GLY A 199 -16.61 -4.92 -0.89
C GLY A 199 -17.55 -3.97 -1.64
N ILE A 200 -17.05 -2.78 -2.00
CA ILE A 200 -17.89 -1.68 -2.52
C ILE A 200 -17.15 -0.95 -3.64
N ARG A 201 -17.80 -0.70 -4.77
CA ARG A 201 -17.18 0.09 -5.86
C ARG A 201 -18.14 0.89 -6.72
N ASP A 202 -17.56 1.84 -7.45
CA ASP A 202 -18.20 2.58 -8.54
C ASP A 202 -19.50 3.29 -8.15
N LEU A 203 -19.56 3.88 -6.96
CA LEU A 203 -20.74 4.59 -6.47
C LEU A 203 -20.38 5.78 -5.58
N THR A 204 -21.40 6.55 -5.20
CA THR A 204 -21.28 7.63 -4.22
C THR A 204 -22.19 7.36 -3.02
N LEU A 205 -21.66 7.59 -1.82
CA LEU A 205 -22.39 7.53 -0.55
C LEU A 205 -22.55 8.93 0.02
N TYR A 206 -23.80 9.29 0.32
CA TYR A 206 -24.18 10.57 0.89
C TYR A 206 -25.10 10.39 2.10
N SER A 207 -25.20 11.42 2.93
CA SER A 207 -26.25 11.57 3.94
C SER A 207 -27.26 12.63 3.51
N THR A 208 -28.51 12.44 3.91
CA THR A 208 -29.60 13.43 3.72
C THR A 208 -29.81 14.34 4.93
N GLY A 209 -29.07 14.13 6.01
CA GLY A 209 -29.07 14.97 7.21
C GLY A 209 -27.74 14.90 7.97
N ASN A 210 -27.52 15.83 8.91
CA ASN A 210 -26.31 15.85 9.72
C ASN A 210 -26.19 14.59 10.56
N ARG A 211 -25.14 13.80 10.31
CA ARG A 211 -24.83 12.63 11.10
C ARG A 211 -24.03 13.03 12.32
N THR A 212 -24.39 12.49 13.48
CA THR A 212 -23.74 12.79 14.76
C THR A 212 -22.89 11.63 15.28
N ALA A 213 -23.03 10.45 14.68
CA ALA A 213 -22.32 9.23 15.08
C ALA A 213 -22.31 8.19 13.93
N GLY A 214 -21.63 7.08 14.18
CA GLY A 214 -21.55 5.93 13.27
C GLY A 214 -20.61 6.17 12.08
N TYR A 215 -20.29 5.08 11.40
CA TYR A 215 -19.45 5.08 10.20
C TYR A 215 -20.29 4.95 8.93
N ILE A 216 -19.87 5.58 7.84
CA ILE A 216 -20.48 5.34 6.52
C ILE A 216 -20.20 3.90 6.07
N ILE A 217 -18.98 3.40 6.30
CA ILE A 217 -18.64 1.99 6.09
C ILE A 217 -17.94 1.46 7.34
N HIS A 218 -18.49 0.40 7.93
CA HIS A 218 -17.98 -0.24 9.13
C HIS A 218 -17.55 -1.68 8.83
N ILE A 219 -16.26 -1.96 8.94
CA ILE A 219 -15.69 -3.25 8.54
C ILE A 219 -15.03 -3.91 9.74
N THR A 220 -15.60 -5.04 10.15
CA THR A 220 -15.05 -5.91 11.22
C THR A 220 -14.77 -7.33 10.72
N ALA A 221 -15.04 -7.59 9.45
CA ALA A 221 -14.85 -8.86 8.78
C ALA A 221 -13.40 -9.04 8.28
N ASN A 222 -12.67 -10.04 8.78
CA ASN A 222 -11.37 -10.49 8.24
C ASN A 222 -11.52 -10.96 6.79
N MET A 223 -10.96 -10.22 5.82
CA MET A 223 -11.12 -10.53 4.40
C MET A 223 -9.82 -10.72 3.65
N SER A 224 -9.60 -11.91 3.09
CA SER A 224 -8.61 -12.09 2.04
C SER A 224 -9.12 -11.45 0.73
N GLY A 225 -8.65 -10.23 0.44
CA GLY A 225 -8.96 -9.53 -0.81
C GLY A 225 -10.25 -8.70 -0.77
N GLY A 226 -10.55 -8.05 0.36
CA GLY A 226 -11.61 -7.03 0.41
C GLY A 226 -11.23 -5.81 -0.43
N LEU A 227 -12.18 -5.25 -1.18
CA LEU A 227 -11.94 -4.15 -2.12
C LEU A 227 -12.93 -3.01 -1.94
N ILE A 228 -12.40 -1.80 -1.73
CA ILE A 228 -13.14 -0.55 -1.90
C ILE A 228 -12.45 0.25 -3.02
N ASP A 229 -13.15 0.50 -4.11
CA ASP A 229 -12.57 1.14 -5.29
C ASP A 229 -13.50 2.16 -5.94
N ASN A 230 -12.93 3.25 -6.45
CA ASN A 230 -13.66 4.29 -7.16
C ASN A 230 -14.91 4.78 -6.41
N LEU A 231 -14.77 4.97 -5.09
CA LEU A 231 -15.83 5.41 -4.19
C LEU A 231 -15.75 6.93 -3.99
N GLN A 232 -16.91 7.57 -3.86
CA GLN A 232 -17.00 8.92 -3.28
C GLN A 232 -17.85 8.85 -2.02
N ILE A 233 -17.32 9.37 -0.91
CA ILE A 233 -18.07 9.68 0.30
C ILE A 233 -18.01 11.20 0.43
N GLY A 234 -19.15 11.90 0.43
CA GLY A 234 -19.09 13.36 0.48
C GLY A 234 -20.39 14.05 0.86
N LEU A 235 -20.40 15.37 0.76
CA LEU A 235 -21.55 16.15 1.23
C LEU A 235 -22.65 16.18 0.19
N HIS A 236 -23.88 15.95 0.64
CA HIS A 236 -25.07 16.29 -0.13
C HIS A 236 -25.79 17.42 0.58
N GLY A 237 -25.87 18.60 -0.03
CA GLY A 237 -26.55 19.75 0.58
C GLY A 237 -25.87 20.35 1.81
N GLY A 238 -24.57 20.04 2.03
CA GLY A 238 -23.78 20.59 3.15
C GLY A 238 -23.99 19.89 4.49
N TYR A 239 -24.53 18.66 4.50
CA TYR A 239 -24.73 17.90 5.73
C TYR A 239 -23.53 17.05 6.12
N ASP A 240 -23.22 16.99 7.42
CA ASP A 240 -22.12 16.18 7.96
C ASP A 240 -22.37 14.66 7.81
N LEU A 241 -21.32 13.90 7.53
CA LEU A 241 -21.40 12.46 7.24
C LEU A 241 -21.06 11.54 8.42
N GLY A 242 -20.65 12.06 9.56
CA GLY A 242 -20.11 11.21 10.63
C GLY A 242 -18.72 10.69 10.22
N HIS A 243 -18.31 9.55 10.80
CA HIS A 243 -17.04 8.94 10.41
C HIS A 243 -17.11 8.32 9.01
N GLY A 244 -16.00 8.36 8.26
CA GLY A 244 -15.90 7.78 6.93
C GLY A 244 -15.89 6.25 6.97
N ILE A 245 -14.69 5.65 7.03
CA ILE A 245 -14.50 4.20 6.96
C ILE A 245 -13.74 3.70 8.20
N TYR A 246 -14.28 2.65 8.82
CA TYR A 246 -13.65 1.92 9.93
C TYR A 246 -13.16 0.55 9.48
N PHE A 247 -11.93 0.21 9.85
CA PHE A 247 -11.35 -1.11 9.69
C PHE A 247 -10.86 -1.63 11.04
N ASN A 248 -11.38 -2.80 11.43
CA ASN A 248 -10.82 -3.63 12.50
C ASN A 248 -10.57 -5.02 11.93
N THR A 249 -9.63 -5.09 10.98
CA THR A 249 -9.52 -6.23 10.09
C THR A 249 -8.26 -6.21 9.22
N THR A 250 -8.03 -7.29 8.48
CA THR A 250 -6.85 -7.56 7.69
C THR A 250 -7.13 -7.66 6.19
N LEU A 251 -6.11 -7.42 5.36
CA LEU A 251 -6.10 -7.72 3.91
C LEU A 251 -7.14 -6.97 3.05
N TRP A 252 -7.43 -5.71 3.42
CA TRP A 252 -8.27 -4.82 2.62
C TRP A 252 -7.48 -3.91 1.69
N THR A 253 -8.03 -3.66 0.51
CA THR A 253 -7.55 -2.62 -0.41
C THR A 253 -8.59 -1.50 -0.52
N LEU A 254 -8.19 -0.26 -0.23
CA LEU A 254 -8.97 0.94 -0.51
C LEU A 254 -8.21 1.80 -1.53
N THR A 255 -8.81 2.04 -2.70
CA THR A 255 -8.13 2.78 -3.77
C THR A 255 -9.05 3.68 -4.59
N ASN A 256 -8.44 4.64 -5.31
CA ASN A 256 -9.10 5.60 -6.23
C ASN A 256 -10.32 6.31 -5.65
N SER A 257 -10.31 6.62 -4.36
CA SER A 257 -11.49 7.08 -3.64
C SER A 257 -11.34 8.48 -3.05
N SER A 258 -12.45 9.19 -2.91
CA SER A 258 -12.53 10.54 -2.35
C SER A 258 -13.44 10.54 -1.14
N LEU A 259 -12.97 11.06 -0.01
CA LEU A 259 -13.71 11.14 1.24
C LEU A 259 -13.71 12.58 1.75
N GLU A 260 -14.87 13.23 1.76
CA GLU A 260 -15.08 14.56 2.33
C GLU A 260 -15.88 14.42 3.64
N ILE A 261 -15.19 14.62 4.76
CA ILE A 261 -15.63 14.26 6.11
C ILE A 261 -15.47 15.49 7.03
N PRO A 262 -16.49 16.36 7.09
CA PRO A 262 -16.49 17.55 7.95
C PRO A 262 -16.71 17.18 9.41
N GLY A 263 -16.49 18.12 10.32
CA GLY A 263 -16.74 17.97 11.75
C GLY A 263 -15.69 17.11 12.48
N PRO A 264 -16.00 16.65 13.70
CA PRO A 264 -15.06 16.02 14.62
C PRO A 264 -14.74 14.55 14.28
N PHE A 265 -14.88 14.18 13.01
CA PHE A 265 -14.90 12.80 12.59
C PHE A 265 -13.59 12.35 11.95
N LYS A 266 -13.50 11.04 11.72
CA LYS A 266 -12.32 10.39 11.16
C LYS A 266 -12.65 9.95 9.74
N ALA A 267 -11.85 10.30 8.73
CA ALA A 267 -12.10 9.83 7.38
C ALA A 267 -11.74 8.34 7.22
N ILE A 268 -10.58 7.94 7.73
CA ILE A 268 -10.17 6.54 7.85
C ILE A 268 -9.81 6.26 9.32
N HIS A 269 -10.39 5.21 9.90
CA HIS A 269 -10.11 4.75 11.25
C HIS A 269 -9.66 3.29 11.22
N LEU A 270 -8.40 3.04 11.63
CA LEU A 270 -7.86 1.69 11.84
C LEU A 270 -7.77 1.41 13.34
N ASP A 271 -8.42 0.34 13.77
CA ASP A 271 -8.57 -0.05 15.18
C ASP A 271 -8.59 -1.57 15.28
N GLY A 272 -7.52 -2.16 14.78
CA GLY A 272 -7.25 -3.59 14.70
C GLY A 272 -6.71 -4.01 13.34
N GLY A 273 -6.30 -5.28 13.27
CA GLY A 273 -5.92 -5.97 12.04
C GLY A 273 -4.55 -5.61 11.46
N ASN A 274 -4.28 -6.09 10.24
CA ASN A 274 -2.98 -6.00 9.60
C ASN A 274 -3.03 -6.15 8.07
N ASP A 275 -1.94 -5.86 7.37
CA ASP A 275 -1.82 -6.11 5.93
C ASP A 275 -2.86 -5.37 5.07
N ASN A 276 -3.19 -4.13 5.41
CA ASN A 276 -4.12 -3.32 4.62
C ASN A 276 -3.36 -2.40 3.64
N TYR A 277 -3.98 -2.12 2.49
CA TYR A 277 -3.39 -1.38 1.37
C TYR A 277 -4.28 -0.19 0.98
N PHE A 278 -3.77 1.01 1.21
CA PHE A 278 -4.45 2.27 0.93
C PHE A 278 -3.71 3.02 -0.16
N SER A 279 -4.39 3.40 -1.25
CA SER A 279 -3.72 4.13 -2.32
C SER A 279 -4.59 5.12 -3.09
N LYS A 280 -4.01 6.20 -3.61
CA LYS A 280 -4.71 7.15 -4.51
C LYS A 280 -5.99 7.70 -3.88
N LEU A 281 -5.87 8.21 -2.66
CA LEU A 281 -6.99 8.73 -1.88
C LEU A 281 -6.90 10.25 -1.75
N TRP A 282 -8.06 10.91 -1.84
CA TRP A 282 -8.20 12.31 -1.49
C TRP A 282 -9.14 12.44 -0.30
N LEU A 283 -8.60 12.85 0.84
CA LEU A 283 -9.29 12.98 2.11
C LEU A 283 -9.37 14.47 2.47
N ARG A 284 -10.57 14.96 2.74
CA ARG A 284 -10.81 16.38 3.02
C ARG A 284 -11.69 16.58 4.25
N GLY A 285 -11.26 17.43 5.17
CA GLY A 285 -12.05 17.92 6.31
C GLY A 285 -12.71 19.26 6.04
N ASP A 286 -13.00 20.02 7.09
CA ASP A 286 -13.72 21.30 7.05
C ASP A 286 -13.10 22.40 7.93
N HIS A 287 -11.88 22.21 8.44
CA HIS A 287 -11.27 23.10 9.44
C HIS A 287 -12.09 23.29 10.72
N SER A 288 -12.79 22.24 11.18
CA SER A 288 -13.67 22.32 12.36
C SER A 288 -12.97 22.70 13.68
N ASN A 289 -11.64 22.83 13.72
CA ASN A 289 -10.85 23.05 14.94
C ASN A 289 -11.08 22.01 16.05
N ASP A 290 -11.73 20.90 15.73
CA ASP A 290 -12.01 19.85 16.68
C ASP A 290 -10.88 18.83 16.66
N SER A 291 -10.32 18.55 17.84
CA SER A 291 -9.26 17.55 18.01
C SER A 291 -9.63 16.13 17.57
N GLY A 292 -10.91 15.82 17.36
CA GLY A 292 -11.39 14.58 16.77
C GLY A 292 -11.25 14.50 15.25
N ALA A 293 -11.25 15.65 14.56
CA ALA A 293 -11.19 15.73 13.10
C ALA A 293 -9.85 15.22 12.57
N THR A 294 -9.86 14.03 11.97
CA THR A 294 -8.62 13.36 11.51
C THR A 294 -8.79 12.73 10.13
N GLY A 295 -7.86 12.96 9.22
CA GLY A 295 -7.85 12.28 7.91
C GLY A 295 -7.63 10.78 8.08
N ILE A 296 -6.47 10.38 8.60
CA ILE A 296 -6.13 8.98 8.89
C ILE A 296 -5.85 8.82 10.38
N TYR A 297 -6.68 8.07 11.08
CA TYR A 297 -6.53 7.77 12.51
C TYR A 297 -6.19 6.28 12.70
N ILE A 298 -5.03 6.01 13.30
CA ILE A 298 -4.55 4.64 13.57
C ILE A 298 -4.44 4.48 15.08
N GLN A 299 -5.29 3.62 15.64
CA GLN A 299 -5.34 3.30 17.06
C GLN A 299 -4.59 1.99 17.33
N GLU A 300 -4.97 0.92 16.64
CA GLU A 300 -4.33 -0.38 16.71
C GLU A 300 -4.17 -0.88 15.28
N ASN A 301 -2.97 -1.23 14.83
CA ASN A 301 -2.77 -1.83 13.51
C ASN A 301 -1.33 -2.33 13.32
N GLY A 302 -1.15 -3.41 12.56
CA GLY A 302 0.18 -3.89 12.15
C GLY A 302 0.35 -3.93 10.62
N GLY A 303 1.49 -3.54 10.07
CA GLY A 303 1.85 -3.92 8.70
C GLY A 303 0.89 -3.40 7.63
N SER A 304 0.55 -2.11 7.64
CA SER A 304 -0.29 -1.51 6.60
C SER A 304 0.49 -0.53 5.73
N TRP A 305 0.08 -0.42 4.46
CA TRP A 305 0.73 0.38 3.43
C TRP A 305 -0.18 1.50 2.93
N PHE A 306 0.36 2.70 2.87
CA PHE A 306 -0.31 3.92 2.44
C PHE A 306 0.50 4.55 1.32
N SER A 307 -0.13 4.84 0.18
CA SER A 307 0.58 5.39 -0.98
C SER A 307 -0.23 6.41 -1.78
N ASP A 308 0.38 7.53 -2.16
CA ASP A 308 -0.28 8.53 -3.01
C ASP A 308 -1.61 9.03 -2.41
N ILE A 309 -1.57 9.45 -1.15
CA ILE A 309 -2.74 9.93 -0.40
C ILE A 309 -2.55 11.40 -0.07
N GLU A 310 -3.63 12.17 -0.13
CA GLU A 310 -3.67 13.54 0.33
C GLU A 310 -4.74 13.70 1.41
N ALA A 311 -4.35 14.20 2.58
CA ALA A 311 -5.21 14.48 3.73
C ALA A 311 -5.12 15.97 4.11
N VAL A 312 -6.20 16.70 3.86
CA VAL A 312 -6.22 18.17 3.97
C VAL A 312 -7.42 18.67 4.77
N GLU A 313 -7.27 19.86 5.36
CA GLU A 313 -8.35 20.58 6.05
C GLU A 313 -8.93 19.83 7.28
N PHE A 314 -8.18 18.91 7.88
CA PHE A 314 -8.53 18.29 9.17
C PHE A 314 -7.85 19.04 10.33
N TYR A 315 -8.15 18.67 11.58
CA TYR A 315 -7.33 19.12 12.70
C TYR A 315 -5.97 18.39 12.74
N TYR A 316 -6.02 17.07 12.50
CA TYR A 316 -4.85 16.24 12.22
C TYR A 316 -4.97 15.61 10.84
N GLY A 317 -3.97 15.77 9.97
CA GLY A 317 -3.96 15.02 8.70
C GLY A 317 -3.87 13.50 8.98
N ILE A 318 -2.90 13.13 9.80
CA ILE A 318 -2.63 11.76 10.24
C ILE A 318 -2.40 11.75 11.75
N ARG A 319 -3.01 10.81 12.45
CA ARG A 319 -2.80 10.60 13.90
C ARG A 319 -2.63 9.13 14.25
N ILE A 320 -1.58 8.83 15.01
CA ILE A 320 -1.26 7.49 15.51
C ILE A 320 -1.30 7.53 17.04
N ARG A 321 -2.30 6.89 17.63
CA ARG A 321 -2.61 7.00 19.07
C ARG A 321 -3.13 5.67 19.62
N PRO A 322 -2.27 4.65 19.81
CA PRO A 322 -2.64 3.45 20.54
C PRO A 322 -2.90 3.76 22.01
N ASN A 323 -3.94 3.15 22.57
CA ASN A 323 -4.24 3.15 24.00
C ASN A 323 -3.41 2.10 24.75
N ALA A 324 -3.58 2.07 26.07
CA ALA A 324 -2.94 1.06 26.91
C ALA A 324 -3.28 -0.37 26.44
N GLY A 325 -2.24 -1.15 26.13
CA GLY A 325 -2.36 -2.52 25.65
C GLY A 325 -2.54 -2.67 24.13
N GLU A 326 -2.61 -1.57 23.40
CA GLU A 326 -2.66 -1.55 21.94
C GLU A 326 -1.27 -1.22 21.37
N ASP A 327 -0.99 -1.74 20.17
CA ASP A 327 0.23 -1.47 19.42
C ASP A 327 -0.11 -0.96 18.01
N VAL A 328 0.71 -0.02 17.52
CA VAL A 328 0.76 0.33 16.11
C VAL A 328 2.15 0.02 15.57
N ALA A 329 2.23 -0.94 14.65
CA ALA A 329 3.50 -1.48 14.19
C ALA A 329 3.62 -1.54 12.67
N TRP A 330 4.83 -1.43 12.14
CA TRP A 330 5.14 -1.76 10.74
C TRP A 330 4.34 -0.96 9.70
N ILE A 331 4.01 0.30 10.03
CA ILE A 331 3.26 1.18 9.14
C ILE A 331 4.19 1.79 8.09
N ASN A 332 3.81 1.67 6.82
CA ASN A 332 4.58 2.19 5.70
C ASN A 332 3.77 3.24 4.95
N MET A 333 4.27 4.47 4.90
CA MET A 333 3.66 5.58 4.18
C MET A 333 4.62 6.10 3.11
N HIS A 334 4.17 6.10 1.85
CA HIS A 334 4.96 6.55 0.71
C HIS A 334 4.20 7.62 -0.07
N ASN A 335 4.81 8.79 -0.27
CA ASN A 335 4.17 9.90 -0.99
C ASN A 335 2.78 10.25 -0.43
N VAL A 336 2.68 10.32 0.91
CA VAL A 336 1.47 10.77 1.61
C VAL A 336 1.63 12.25 1.96
N LEU A 337 0.60 13.04 1.65
CA LEU A 337 0.56 14.48 1.84
C LEU A 337 -0.44 14.77 2.98
N ALA A 338 0.03 15.45 4.03
CA ALA A 338 -0.80 16.01 5.08
C ALA A 338 -0.57 17.52 5.12
N ASP A 339 -1.35 18.23 4.29
CA ASP A 339 -1.20 19.67 4.04
C ASP A 339 -2.38 20.44 4.63
N SER A 340 -2.12 21.66 5.10
CA SER A 340 -3.16 22.63 5.46
C SER A 340 -4.15 22.07 6.48
N ASN A 341 -3.67 21.36 7.50
CA ASN A 341 -4.47 20.94 8.65
C ASN A 341 -4.39 22.01 9.76
N ASP A 342 -5.39 22.08 10.64
CA ASP A 342 -5.49 23.13 11.66
C ASP A 342 -4.36 23.07 12.68
N LEU A 343 -3.91 21.86 13.05
CA LEU A 343 -2.84 21.70 14.02
C LEU A 343 -1.63 20.95 13.45
N LYS A 344 -1.76 19.69 13.02
CA LYS A 344 -0.59 18.92 12.59
C LYS A 344 -0.84 18.10 11.34
N GLY A 345 0.18 18.02 10.48
CA GLY A 345 0.16 17.10 9.35
C GLY A 345 0.20 15.65 9.85
N LEU A 346 1.20 15.33 10.67
CA LEU A 346 1.34 14.04 11.36
C LEU A 346 1.48 14.23 12.87
N GLN A 347 0.70 13.47 13.64
CA GLN A 347 0.88 13.32 15.08
C GLN A 347 1.06 11.84 15.45
N ILE A 348 2.10 11.53 16.21
CA ILE A 348 2.28 10.24 16.88
C ILE A 348 2.26 10.52 18.39
N ASP A 349 1.16 10.17 19.05
CA ASP A 349 0.93 10.46 20.47
C ASP A 349 0.32 9.26 21.20
N PRO A 350 1.10 8.19 21.47
CA PRO A 350 0.59 7.03 22.19
C PRO A 350 -0.07 7.45 23.49
N ASN A 351 -1.24 6.88 23.77
CA ASN A 351 -1.99 7.03 24.99
C ASN A 351 -1.71 5.84 25.92
N SER A 352 -0.43 5.64 26.23
CA SER A 352 0.12 4.48 26.97
C SER A 352 0.21 3.16 26.19
N GLY A 353 -0.05 3.17 24.87
CA GLY A 353 0.28 2.06 23.96
C GLY A 353 1.68 2.19 23.36
N ASN A 354 2.03 1.30 22.43
CA ASN A 354 3.34 1.33 21.76
C ASN A 354 3.23 1.60 20.26
N VAL A 355 4.26 2.25 19.72
CA VAL A 355 4.37 2.60 18.31
C VAL A 355 5.77 2.23 17.85
N TYR A 356 5.88 1.31 16.88
CA TYR A 356 7.20 0.87 16.40
C TYR A 356 7.32 0.40 14.95
N GLY A 357 8.50 0.60 14.36
CA GLY A 357 8.79 0.16 12.99
C GLY A 357 8.04 0.94 11.91
N LEU A 358 7.95 2.27 12.03
CA LEU A 358 7.20 3.12 11.11
C LEU A 358 8.13 3.71 10.07
N ASN A 359 7.70 3.75 8.81
CA ASN A 359 8.50 4.26 7.71
C ASN A 359 7.68 5.27 6.88
N PHE A 360 8.19 6.50 6.79
CA PHE A 360 7.60 7.60 6.04
C PHE A 360 8.56 8.04 4.94
N ASN A 361 8.26 7.67 3.69
CA ASN A 361 9.11 7.93 2.54
C ASN A 361 8.49 8.96 1.59
N SER A 362 9.22 10.06 1.35
CA SER A 362 8.84 11.11 0.40
C SER A 362 7.51 11.80 0.71
N CYS A 363 7.09 11.77 1.97
CA CYS A 363 5.86 12.40 2.46
C CYS A 363 5.99 13.93 2.54
N TRP A 364 4.85 14.62 2.53
CA TRP A 364 4.74 16.08 2.56
C TRP A 364 3.89 16.53 3.75
N PHE A 365 4.43 17.40 4.59
CA PHE A 365 3.77 17.90 5.80
C PHE A 365 3.89 19.42 5.83
N ALA A 366 2.91 20.12 5.26
CA ALA A 366 3.03 21.56 5.01
C ALA A 366 1.82 22.38 5.43
N SER A 367 2.07 23.68 5.63
CA SER A 367 1.04 24.70 5.90
C SER A 367 0.11 24.38 7.08
N ASN A 368 0.51 23.46 7.96
CA ASN A 368 -0.31 23.06 9.09
C ASN A 368 -0.24 24.13 10.18
N GLY A 369 -1.41 24.55 10.68
CA GLY A 369 -1.58 25.67 11.61
C GLY A 369 -1.05 27.02 11.07
N ALA A 370 -0.89 27.16 9.75
CA ALA A 370 -0.27 28.32 9.13
C ALA A 370 -1.24 29.49 8.87
N GLY A 371 -2.53 29.38 9.20
CA GLY A 371 -3.48 30.48 8.98
C GLY A 371 -3.93 30.67 7.53
N VAL A 372 -3.61 29.74 6.63
CA VAL A 372 -3.94 29.83 5.19
C VAL A 372 -5.23 29.06 4.90
N GLY A 373 -6.11 29.60 4.06
CA GLY A 373 -7.26 28.85 3.56
C GLY A 373 -8.37 28.53 4.57
N GLY A 374 -8.37 29.17 5.75
CA GLY A 374 -9.31 28.85 6.84
C GLY A 374 -8.70 28.05 7.98
N VAL A 375 -7.48 27.53 7.79
CA VAL A 375 -6.65 26.91 8.83
C VAL A 375 -6.52 27.85 10.03
N VAL A 376 -6.63 27.33 11.25
CA VAL A 376 -6.33 28.14 12.43
C VAL A 376 -4.83 28.44 12.53
N ALA A 377 -4.52 29.73 12.47
CA ALA A 377 -3.19 30.25 12.75
C ALA A 377 -2.76 29.92 14.19
N THR A 378 -1.79 29.03 14.35
CA THR A 378 -1.26 28.67 15.66
C THR A 378 0.24 28.34 15.62
N ILE A 379 0.99 28.81 16.63
CA ILE A 379 2.40 28.45 16.83
C ILE A 379 2.57 26.96 17.18
N ASN A 380 1.49 26.29 17.58
CA ASN A 380 1.48 24.85 17.78
C ASN A 380 1.29 24.06 16.48
N GLY A 381 1.17 24.76 15.34
CA GLY A 381 0.97 24.21 14.00
C GLY A 381 2.21 23.49 13.50
N ARG A 382 2.28 22.17 13.58
CA ARG A 382 3.50 21.41 13.22
C ARG A 382 3.33 20.65 11.94
N GLY A 383 4.41 20.48 11.18
CA GLY A 383 4.39 19.48 10.11
C GLY A 383 4.25 18.08 10.72
N ILE A 384 5.17 17.75 11.62
CA ILE A 384 5.26 16.44 12.29
C ILE A 384 5.42 16.66 13.81
N GLY A 385 4.66 15.93 14.61
CA GLY A 385 4.82 15.88 16.07
C GLY A 385 4.88 14.45 16.60
N LEU A 386 5.94 14.11 17.32
CA LEU A 386 6.08 12.87 18.10
C LEU A 386 6.13 13.26 19.57
N SER A 387 5.26 12.66 20.40
CA SER A 387 5.17 12.98 21.81
C SER A 387 4.67 11.81 22.65
N ASN A 388 5.02 11.80 23.93
CA ASN A 388 4.78 10.72 24.89
C ASN A 388 5.72 9.53 24.71
N ALA A 389 5.85 8.73 25.77
CA ALA A 389 6.63 7.49 25.75
C ALA A 389 5.96 6.41 24.88
N GLY A 390 6.72 5.36 24.57
CA GLY A 390 6.25 4.22 23.78
C GLY A 390 6.46 4.36 22.27
N ILE A 391 7.29 5.31 21.83
CA ILE A 391 7.66 5.50 20.42
C ILE A 391 9.09 4.98 20.21
N ASP A 392 9.26 3.98 19.34
CA ASP A 392 10.56 3.33 19.05
C ASP A 392 10.67 2.94 17.57
N GLY A 393 11.69 3.39 16.84
CA GLY A 393 11.92 2.96 15.46
C GLY A 393 11.00 3.67 14.46
N VAL A 394 11.13 4.99 14.36
CA VAL A 394 10.38 5.83 13.40
C VAL A 394 11.34 6.45 12.39
N TYR A 395 11.18 6.06 11.12
CA TYR A 395 12.09 6.43 10.04
C TYR A 395 11.41 7.40 9.06
N PHE A 396 12.01 8.56 8.85
CA PHE A 396 11.65 9.52 7.83
C PHE A 396 12.70 9.54 6.73
N VAL A 397 12.30 9.30 5.49
CA VAL A 397 13.18 9.30 4.32
C VAL A 397 12.71 10.36 3.33
N ASN A 398 13.53 11.37 3.09
CA ASN A 398 13.24 12.51 2.22
C ASN A 398 11.89 13.23 2.51
N PRO A 399 11.54 13.53 3.78
CA PRO A 399 10.32 14.27 4.05
C PRO A 399 10.38 15.71 3.51
N ARG A 400 9.23 16.28 3.14
CA ARG A 400 9.07 17.69 2.78
C ARG A 400 8.21 18.38 3.82
N VAL A 401 8.85 19.14 4.70
CA VAL A 401 8.22 19.76 5.87
C VAL A 401 8.31 21.28 5.76
N VAL A 402 7.23 21.88 5.28
CA VAL A 402 7.31 23.23 4.70
C VAL A 402 6.21 24.15 5.23
N ASN A 403 6.54 25.41 5.52
CA ASN A 403 5.52 26.44 5.74
C ASN A 403 4.56 26.20 6.94
N ASN A 404 4.96 25.43 7.96
CA ASN A 404 4.09 25.18 9.11
C ASN A 404 4.06 26.38 10.07
N GLY A 405 2.96 26.52 10.83
CA GLY A 405 2.74 27.63 11.76
C GLY A 405 3.80 27.74 12.86
N GLY A 406 4.26 26.60 13.35
CA GLY A 406 5.25 26.38 14.39
C GLY A 406 6.45 25.59 13.88
N HIS A 407 6.90 24.59 14.64
CA HIS A 407 8.07 23.78 14.27
C HIS A 407 7.78 22.98 12.98
N GLY A 408 8.83 22.71 12.19
CA GLY A 408 8.71 21.75 11.10
C GLY A 408 8.40 20.36 11.65
N ILE A 409 9.36 19.80 12.37
CA ILE A 409 9.22 18.58 13.16
C ILE A 409 9.59 18.84 14.62
N GLU A 410 8.82 18.28 15.54
CA GLU A 410 9.16 18.18 16.96
C GLU A 410 9.04 16.73 17.42
N VAL A 411 10.12 16.22 18.02
CA VAL A 411 10.20 14.85 18.56
C VAL A 411 10.51 14.94 20.04
N SER A 412 9.67 14.30 20.87
CA SER A 412 9.84 14.26 22.32
C SER A 412 9.54 12.88 22.91
N ASN A 413 10.41 12.39 23.80
CA ASN A 413 10.27 11.09 24.50
C ASN A 413 10.20 9.88 23.56
N ALA A 414 10.99 9.88 22.49
CA ALA A 414 11.08 8.78 21.51
C ALA A 414 12.48 8.18 21.44
N VAL A 415 12.56 6.93 20.97
CA VAL A 415 13.80 6.17 20.75
C VAL A 415 13.89 5.75 19.27
N ASP A 416 15.11 5.59 18.74
CA ASP A 416 15.38 5.17 17.34
C ASP A 416 14.59 5.96 16.29
N VAL A 417 14.62 7.29 16.41
CA VAL A 417 14.04 8.19 15.41
C VAL A 417 15.10 8.60 14.41
N GLN A 418 14.87 8.34 13.11
CA GLN A 418 15.84 8.69 12.07
C GLN A 418 15.21 9.60 11.02
N ILE A 419 15.92 10.68 10.69
CA ILE A 419 15.56 11.63 9.64
C ILE A 419 16.67 11.63 8.59
N ASN A 420 16.39 10.97 7.47
CA ASN A 420 17.34 10.76 6.38
C ASN A 420 16.94 11.58 5.14
N GLY A 421 17.64 12.67 4.90
CA GLY A 421 17.38 13.60 3.80
C GLY A 421 16.20 14.53 4.05
N GLY A 422 15.68 15.12 2.99
CA GLY A 422 14.47 15.95 3.04
C GLY A 422 14.73 17.44 3.25
N LEU A 423 13.61 18.17 3.31
CA LEU A 423 13.56 19.62 3.24
C LEU A 423 12.70 20.19 4.37
N PHE A 424 13.27 21.09 5.17
CA PHE A 424 12.63 21.75 6.30
C PHE A 424 12.74 23.27 6.15
N THR A 425 11.71 23.92 5.61
CA THR A 425 11.82 25.34 5.20
C THR A 425 10.56 26.15 5.42
N GLY A 426 10.73 27.45 5.72
CA GLY A 426 9.62 28.36 5.95
C GLY A 426 8.74 28.00 7.15
N ASN A 427 9.20 27.18 8.10
CA ASN A 427 8.42 26.90 9.31
C ASN A 427 8.44 28.11 10.26
N SER A 428 7.65 28.11 11.33
CA SER A 428 7.44 29.25 12.23
C SER A 428 6.65 30.40 11.59
N GLN A 429 5.71 30.11 10.68
CA GLN A 429 4.93 31.15 9.98
C GLN A 429 4.14 32.05 10.93
N GLN A 430 3.68 31.51 12.07
CA GLN A 430 2.86 32.26 13.04
C GLN A 430 3.68 33.03 14.07
N SER A 431 4.99 32.83 14.10
CA SER A 431 5.91 33.62 14.90
C SER A 431 7.24 33.76 14.13
N PRO A 432 7.29 34.62 13.10
CA PRO A 432 8.40 34.68 12.14
C PRO A 432 9.70 35.25 12.72
N SER A 433 9.77 35.47 14.03
CA SER A 433 10.97 35.91 14.77
C SER A 433 11.88 34.76 15.19
N GLY A 434 11.79 33.60 14.55
CA GLY A 434 12.60 32.42 14.90
C GLY A 434 12.17 31.72 16.19
N THR A 435 10.94 31.91 16.65
CA THR A 435 10.43 31.29 17.89
C THR A 435 10.31 29.77 17.73
N ALA A 436 9.84 29.29 16.59
CA ALA A 436 9.86 27.88 16.25
C ALA A 436 11.03 27.54 15.31
N HIS A 437 11.32 26.25 15.12
CA HIS A 437 12.56 25.76 14.51
C HIS A 437 12.25 24.79 13.37
N GLY A 438 13.22 24.51 12.51
CA GLY A 438 13.07 23.51 11.45
C GLY A 438 12.86 22.11 12.04
N ILE A 439 13.82 21.66 12.85
CA ILE A 439 13.82 20.36 13.51
C ILE A 439 14.08 20.56 15.01
N VAL A 440 13.27 19.90 15.85
CA VAL A 440 13.41 19.92 17.32
C VAL A 440 13.49 18.48 17.84
N MET A 441 14.54 18.18 18.59
CA MET A 441 14.70 16.94 19.35
C MET A 441 14.74 17.31 20.84
N ASN A 442 13.80 16.81 21.66
CA ASN A 442 13.75 17.00 23.11
C ASN A 442 13.67 15.65 23.82
N ASP A 443 14.52 15.37 24.80
CA ASP A 443 14.41 14.16 25.64
C ASP A 443 14.24 12.86 24.81
N ASN A 444 15.12 12.65 23.83
CA ASN A 444 15.11 11.48 22.94
C ASN A 444 16.46 10.76 22.99
N ASP A 445 16.42 9.45 22.82
CA ASP A 445 17.60 8.58 22.82
C ASP A 445 17.75 7.87 21.46
N GLU A 446 18.97 7.46 21.11
CA GLU A 446 19.27 6.63 19.93
C GLU A 446 18.78 7.21 18.58
N TRP A 447 18.88 8.51 18.33
CA TRP A 447 18.30 9.14 17.13
C TRP A 447 19.33 9.65 16.11
N GLN A 448 18.89 9.88 14.87
CA GLN A 448 19.75 10.32 13.78
C GLN A 448 19.13 11.41 12.90
N VAL A 449 19.94 12.38 12.47
CA VAL A 449 19.60 13.38 11.44
C VAL A 449 20.72 13.42 10.40
N ASN A 450 20.45 12.96 9.19
CA ASN A 450 21.47 12.79 8.15
C ASN A 450 21.04 13.42 6.82
N GLY A 451 21.90 14.24 6.21
CA GLY A 451 21.71 14.73 4.84
C GLY A 451 20.54 15.70 4.64
N VAL A 452 20.03 16.36 5.69
CA VAL A 452 18.83 17.22 5.57
C VAL A 452 19.18 18.64 5.11
N ARG A 453 18.23 19.33 4.46
CA ARG A 453 18.30 20.79 4.25
C ARG A 453 17.27 21.48 5.13
N SER A 454 17.73 22.31 6.08
CA SER A 454 16.86 23.09 6.96
C SER A 454 17.25 24.56 6.99
N GLY A 455 16.35 25.44 6.59
CA GLY A 455 16.54 26.90 6.49
C GLY A 455 15.89 27.47 5.24
N GLN A 456 16.14 28.75 4.94
CA GLN A 456 15.63 29.42 3.73
C GLN A 456 16.06 28.70 2.43
N VAL A 457 15.09 28.18 1.67
CA VAL A 457 15.31 27.54 0.35
C VAL A 457 13.97 27.38 -0.37
N ALA A 458 14.00 27.01 -1.65
CA ALA A 458 12.80 26.73 -2.47
C ALA A 458 11.77 27.87 -2.49
N GLY A 459 12.25 29.13 -2.42
CA GLY A 459 11.41 30.32 -2.45
C GLY A 459 10.66 30.61 -1.15
N ARG A 460 10.94 29.90 -0.06
CA ARG A 460 10.35 30.20 1.26
C ARG A 460 11.23 31.16 2.05
N ASP A 461 10.60 32.00 2.86
CA ASP A 461 11.27 32.98 3.72
C ASP A 461 11.96 32.32 4.93
N ASN A 462 12.90 33.05 5.51
CA ASN A 462 13.59 32.64 6.73
C ASN A 462 12.79 33.06 7.98
N SER A 463 11.88 32.20 8.43
CA SER A 463 11.05 32.45 9.62
C SER A 463 11.43 31.60 10.83
N GLN A 464 12.16 30.51 10.64
CA GLN A 464 12.49 29.54 11.68
C GLN A 464 13.83 29.86 12.38
N GLY A 465 13.90 29.65 13.68
CA GLY A 465 15.02 30.04 14.56
C GLY A 465 16.29 29.25 14.29
N TYR A 466 16.29 27.98 14.68
CA TYR A 466 17.38 27.05 14.34
C TYR A 466 16.98 26.11 13.22
N GLY A 467 17.96 25.66 12.44
CA GLY A 467 17.78 24.58 11.49
C GLY A 467 17.56 23.24 12.21
N LEU A 468 18.33 23.01 13.29
CA LEU A 468 18.20 21.92 14.24
C LEU A 468 18.38 22.45 15.67
N TYR A 469 17.44 22.14 16.56
CA TYR A 469 17.53 22.38 17.99
C TYR A 469 17.55 21.03 18.73
N ILE A 470 18.54 20.85 19.60
CA ILE A 470 18.75 19.65 20.41
C ILE A 470 18.60 20.05 21.89
N GLY A 471 17.59 19.50 22.55
CA GLY A 471 17.30 19.70 23.96
C GLY A 471 18.29 19.01 24.89
N ALA A 472 18.27 19.42 26.16
CA ALA A 472 19.24 18.99 27.16
C ALA A 472 19.19 17.48 27.48
N GLY A 473 17.99 16.88 27.44
CA GLY A 473 17.81 15.45 27.72
C GLY A 473 18.01 14.51 26.53
N CYS A 474 18.52 14.98 25.39
CA CYS A 474 18.83 14.09 24.27
C CYS A 474 20.13 13.30 24.50
N ASP A 475 20.11 11.99 24.20
CA ASP A 475 21.26 11.08 24.32
C ASP A 475 21.51 10.25 23.03
N ASP A 476 22.70 9.64 22.93
CA ASP A 476 23.08 8.61 21.93
C ASP A 476 22.72 8.94 20.47
N PHE A 477 23.18 10.09 19.96
CA PHE A 477 22.71 10.58 18.66
C PHE A 477 23.78 10.93 17.63
N ILE A 478 23.35 10.94 16.36
CA ILE A 478 24.19 11.21 15.19
C ILE A 478 23.57 12.30 14.32
N VAL A 479 24.29 13.39 14.08
CA VAL A 479 23.94 14.47 13.15
C VAL A 479 25.05 14.65 12.10
N THR A 480 24.76 14.36 10.84
CA THR A 480 25.78 14.39 9.77
C THR A 480 25.28 14.91 8.42
N GLY A 481 26.22 15.46 7.63
CA GLY A 481 26.02 15.71 6.20
C GLY A 481 24.92 16.71 5.85
N SER A 482 24.45 17.48 6.83
CA SER A 482 23.26 18.32 6.71
C SER A 482 23.61 19.78 6.47
N ASN A 483 22.67 20.53 5.88
CA ASN A 483 22.81 21.96 5.63
C ASN A 483 21.77 22.77 6.42
N PHE A 484 22.22 23.36 7.53
CA PHE A 484 21.44 24.19 8.44
C PHE A 484 21.68 25.70 8.25
N LEU A 485 22.21 26.16 7.12
CA LEU A 485 22.42 27.59 6.89
C LEU A 485 21.08 28.34 6.74
N THR A 486 21.15 29.67 6.88
CA THR A 486 20.06 30.62 6.60
C THR A 486 18.79 30.37 7.45
N ASN A 487 18.99 30.17 8.75
CA ASN A 487 17.95 30.21 9.78
C ASN A 487 18.07 31.54 10.57
N VAL A 488 17.01 32.00 11.26
CA VAL A 488 16.96 33.32 11.91
C VAL A 488 18.00 33.45 13.04
N THR A 489 18.14 32.42 13.86
CA THR A 489 19.00 32.42 15.05
C THR A 489 20.35 31.76 14.79
N GLY A 490 20.37 30.58 14.16
CA GLY A 490 21.60 29.84 13.89
C GLY A 490 21.35 28.51 13.20
N GLY A 491 22.39 27.78 12.82
CA GLY A 491 22.21 26.48 12.16
C GLY A 491 21.82 25.37 13.13
N ILE A 492 22.70 25.07 14.08
CA ILE A 492 22.49 24.04 15.11
C ILE A 492 22.57 24.67 16.50
N SER A 493 21.61 24.36 17.37
CA SER A 493 21.69 24.60 18.82
C SER A 493 21.79 23.26 19.54
N ASP A 494 22.96 22.96 20.10
CA ASP A 494 23.22 21.74 20.86
C ASP A 494 23.25 22.03 22.36
N ASN A 495 22.12 21.77 23.04
CA ASN A 495 22.03 21.90 24.49
C ASN A 495 22.19 20.55 25.22
N SER A 496 22.39 19.45 24.49
CA SER A 496 22.54 18.13 25.10
C SER A 496 23.82 18.07 25.93
N THR A 497 23.70 17.52 27.14
CA THR A 497 24.84 17.29 28.04
C THR A 497 25.50 15.93 27.85
N THR A 498 25.02 15.10 26.92
CA THR A 498 25.58 13.76 26.72
C THR A 498 27.01 13.79 26.18
N THR A 499 27.78 12.76 26.52
CA THR A 499 29.09 12.48 25.94
C THR A 499 29.04 11.54 24.73
N THR A 500 27.91 10.87 24.49
CA THR A 500 27.73 9.92 23.39
C THR A 500 26.96 10.57 22.24
N LYS A 501 27.60 11.56 21.61
CA LYS A 501 27.04 12.25 20.43
C LYS A 501 28.06 12.44 19.32
N ILE A 502 27.58 12.42 18.08
CA ILE A 502 28.36 12.75 16.90
C ILE A 502 27.66 13.88 16.16
N ILE A 503 28.30 15.05 16.05
CA ILE A 503 27.84 16.17 15.21
C ILE A 503 28.99 16.53 14.27
N ALA A 504 28.93 16.08 13.02
CA ALA A 504 30.05 16.22 12.09
C ALA A 504 29.60 16.56 10.67
N LYS A 505 30.44 17.25 9.90
CA LYS A 505 30.21 17.53 8.47
C LYS A 505 28.87 18.22 8.17
N ASN A 506 28.45 19.15 9.03
CA ASN A 506 27.21 19.91 8.85
C ASN A 506 27.51 21.38 8.52
N PHE A 507 26.86 21.95 7.52
CA PHE A 507 26.88 23.40 7.31
C PHE A 507 25.96 24.10 8.31
N GLY A 508 26.40 25.25 8.85
CA GLY A 508 25.68 25.98 9.90
C GLY A 508 25.98 25.50 11.32
N ASN A 509 26.86 24.50 11.47
CA ASN A 509 27.45 24.18 12.75
C ASN A 509 28.57 25.19 13.05
N THR A 510 28.33 26.14 13.95
CA THR A 510 29.38 27.04 14.47
C THR A 510 30.27 26.34 15.50
N VAL A 511 29.98 25.08 15.87
CA VAL A 511 30.95 24.27 16.60
C VAL A 511 32.15 24.13 15.68
N GLN A 512 33.21 24.88 16.03
CA GLN A 512 34.57 24.62 15.62
C GLN A 512 34.67 23.11 15.50
N GLU A 513 34.99 22.58 14.32
CA GLU A 513 35.61 21.27 14.33
C GLU A 513 36.66 21.38 15.43
N ARG A 514 36.53 20.60 16.51
CA ARG A 514 37.72 20.13 17.19
C ARG A 514 38.40 19.23 16.17
N SER A 515 38.85 19.81 15.05
CA SER A 515 40.09 19.43 14.43
C SER A 515 40.98 19.40 15.66
N TYR A 516 41.24 18.20 16.18
CA TYR A 516 42.32 18.05 17.12
C TYR A 516 43.48 18.66 16.37
N GLN A 517 43.82 19.88 16.72
CA GLN A 517 44.80 20.61 15.95
C GLN A 517 46.05 19.91 16.38
N PHE A 518 46.52 19.00 15.53
CA PHE A 518 47.79 18.37 15.77
C PHE A 518 48.78 19.51 16.00
N GLY A 519 49.34 19.57 17.20
CA GLY A 519 50.29 20.60 17.56
C GLY A 519 51.50 20.57 16.67
N VAL A 520 52.39 21.53 16.89
CA VAL A 520 53.69 21.51 16.22
C VAL A 520 54.49 20.31 16.76
N TRP A 521 55.25 19.64 15.88
CA TRP A 521 56.19 18.62 16.33
C TRP A 521 57.25 19.27 17.24
N GLU A 522 57.35 18.78 18.46
CA GLU A 522 58.33 19.20 19.46
C GLU A 522 59.48 18.19 19.49
N SER A 523 60.72 18.66 19.31
CA SER A 523 61.91 17.83 19.54
C SER A 523 62.09 17.54 21.03
N LYS A 524 62.42 16.29 21.34
CA LYS A 524 62.62 15.78 22.70
C LYS A 524 63.95 15.02 22.76
N ASN A 525 64.48 14.89 23.96
CA ASN A 525 65.75 14.20 24.20
C ASN A 525 65.48 12.73 24.50
N PRO A 526 66.22 11.79 23.88
CA PRO A 526 66.17 10.38 24.28
C PRO A 526 66.57 10.21 25.76
N GLY A 527 66.07 9.15 26.39
CA GLY A 527 66.28 8.82 27.81
C GLY A 527 65.55 9.72 28.82
N THR A 528 65.01 10.88 28.40
CA THR A 528 64.28 11.80 29.27
C THR A 528 62.82 11.36 29.43
N VAL A 529 62.31 11.44 30.67
CA VAL A 529 60.89 11.17 30.97
C VAL A 529 60.07 12.43 30.77
N TYR A 530 58.97 12.31 30.04
CA TYR A 530 58.01 13.39 29.80
C TYR A 530 56.63 12.97 30.31
N LEU A 531 55.94 13.87 30.98
CA LEU A 531 54.50 13.75 31.23
C LEU A 531 53.76 14.25 29.98
N ALA A 532 52.77 13.51 29.49
CA ALA A 532 51.89 13.97 28.41
C ALA A 532 50.79 14.88 28.99
N PRO A 533 50.81 16.21 28.76
CA PRO A 533 49.77 17.11 29.28
C PRO A 533 48.45 16.99 28.50
N THR A 534 48.50 16.43 27.30
CA THR A 534 47.38 16.15 26.39
C THR A 534 47.62 14.79 25.75
N ASP A 535 46.60 14.26 25.08
CA ASP A 535 46.79 13.15 24.16
C ASP A 535 47.78 13.57 23.06
N GLY A 536 48.43 12.62 22.41
CA GLY A 536 49.35 12.92 21.32
C GLY A 536 50.09 11.71 20.76
N PHE A 537 51.12 11.99 19.97
CA PHE A 537 51.93 10.98 19.32
C PHE A 537 53.41 11.19 19.57
N VAL A 538 54.10 10.10 19.89
CA VAL A 538 55.56 10.06 19.96
C VAL A 538 56.07 9.38 18.70
N HIS A 539 57.06 10.00 18.06
CA HIS A 539 57.79 9.44 16.94
C HIS A 539 59.27 9.46 17.28
N ALA A 540 59.96 8.33 17.19
CA ALA A 540 61.40 8.27 17.33
C ALA A 540 62.03 7.72 16.06
N TYR A 541 63.11 8.36 15.64
CA TYR A 541 63.89 8.04 14.45
C TYR A 541 65.31 7.66 14.89
N VAL A 542 65.77 6.48 14.48
CA VAL A 542 67.06 5.91 14.84
C VAL A 542 67.92 5.83 13.59
N THR A 543 69.13 6.38 13.65
CA THR A 543 70.12 6.32 12.57
C THR A 543 71.41 5.67 13.03
N ALA A 544 71.94 4.75 12.23
CA ALA A 544 73.27 4.16 12.40
C ALA A 544 74.25 4.84 11.41
N PRO A 545 75.01 5.86 11.82
CA PRO A 545 75.86 6.64 10.92
C PRO A 545 77.10 5.87 10.42
N ASN A 546 77.60 4.88 11.17
CA ASN A 546 78.79 4.12 10.80
C ASN A 546 78.47 2.62 10.56
N PRO A 547 79.18 1.98 9.61
CA PRO A 547 79.16 0.52 9.50
C PRO A 547 79.58 -0.15 10.81
N GLY A 548 78.78 -1.10 11.29
CA GLY A 548 78.99 -1.78 12.58
C GLY A 548 78.19 -1.20 13.75
N ASP A 549 77.57 -0.03 13.60
CA ASP A 549 76.67 0.52 14.62
C ASP A 549 75.42 -0.38 14.72
N ARG A 550 75.09 -0.79 15.94
CA ARG A 550 73.89 -1.60 16.24
C ARG A 550 73.16 -0.95 17.39
N GLY A 551 71.86 -0.74 17.23
CA GLY A 551 71.08 -0.13 18.28
C GLY A 551 69.61 -0.05 17.93
N GLY A 552 68.85 0.63 18.78
CA GLY A 552 67.42 0.71 18.64
C GLY A 552 66.82 1.69 19.62
N ALA A 553 65.54 1.96 19.43
CA ALA A 553 64.74 2.77 20.33
C ALA A 553 63.57 1.95 20.86
N GLN A 554 63.23 2.16 22.13
CA GLN A 554 62.08 1.55 22.79
C GLN A 554 61.24 2.64 23.43
N LEU A 555 59.97 2.72 23.03
CA LEU A 555 58.99 3.62 23.62
C LEU A 555 58.38 2.97 24.86
N MET A 556 58.54 3.64 26.00
CA MET A 556 57.98 3.24 27.30
C MET A 556 56.82 4.17 27.64
N ILE A 557 55.64 3.65 27.97
CA ILE A 557 54.44 4.44 28.31
C ILE A 557 53.62 3.74 29.40
N ASP A 558 53.43 4.41 30.54
CA ASP A 558 52.44 4.07 31.57
C ASP A 558 52.26 5.25 32.58
N GLY A 559 51.51 5.03 33.65
CA GLY A 559 51.27 6.06 34.69
C GLY A 559 52.41 6.25 35.70
N SER A 560 53.55 5.56 35.57
CA SER A 560 54.68 5.63 36.52
C SER A 560 55.80 6.56 36.04
N ASN A 561 56.53 7.18 36.97
CA ASN A 561 57.65 8.07 36.66
C ASN A 561 58.94 7.55 37.33
N PRO A 562 59.90 6.96 36.59
CA PRO A 562 59.91 6.77 35.13
C PRO A 562 58.98 5.64 34.66
N PRO A 563 58.47 5.67 33.40
CA PRO A 563 57.62 4.62 32.88
C PRO A 563 58.40 3.32 32.63
N THR A 564 57.73 2.20 32.86
CA THR A 564 58.31 0.84 32.92
C THR A 564 57.75 -0.11 31.88
N THR A 565 56.63 0.23 31.24
CA THR A 565 55.94 -0.63 30.27
C THR A 565 56.38 -0.31 28.85
N PRO A 566 57.10 -1.21 28.15
CA PRO A 566 57.44 -1.02 26.75
C PRO A 566 56.21 -1.19 25.86
N ARG A 567 55.97 -0.23 24.96
CA ARG A 567 54.82 -0.24 24.02
C ARG A 567 55.23 -0.45 22.57
N ALA A 568 56.40 0.04 22.17
CA ALA A 568 56.94 -0.15 20.83
C ALA A 568 58.46 -0.25 20.88
N ARG A 569 59.05 -1.00 19.96
CA ARG A 569 60.51 -1.09 19.80
C ARG A 569 60.85 -1.11 18.32
N CYS A 570 61.92 -0.43 17.95
CA CYS A 570 62.56 -0.57 16.65
C CYS A 570 64.05 -0.80 16.84
N SER A 571 64.68 -1.46 15.88
CA SER A 571 66.12 -1.76 15.90
C SER A 571 66.67 -1.63 14.49
N VAL A 572 67.90 -1.15 14.39
CA VAL A 572 68.74 -1.23 13.18
C VAL A 572 69.75 -2.36 13.39
N ASN A 573 69.87 -3.26 12.42
CA ASN A 573 70.68 -4.47 12.51
C ASN A 573 71.59 -4.53 11.28
N ASP A 574 72.84 -4.13 11.47
CA ASP A 574 73.87 -4.08 10.43
C ASP A 574 73.90 -5.34 9.52
N VAL A 575 73.59 -5.13 8.24
CA VAL A 575 73.90 -6.06 7.13
C VAL A 575 75.22 -5.71 6.42
N GLY A 576 76.28 -5.42 7.17
CA GLY A 576 77.68 -5.71 6.84
C GLY A 576 78.32 -4.98 5.66
N THR A 577 77.65 -4.08 4.95
CA THR A 577 78.26 -3.32 3.85
C THR A 577 77.54 -1.99 3.55
N VAL A 578 78.21 -0.86 3.80
CA VAL A 578 78.07 0.50 3.19
C VAL A 578 76.70 1.22 3.24
N TYR A 579 75.61 0.65 3.76
CA TYR A 579 74.31 1.35 3.84
C TYR A 579 74.04 1.96 5.22
N ILE A 580 73.59 3.22 5.25
CA ILE A 580 73.02 3.84 6.46
C ILE A 580 71.65 3.21 6.68
N GLU A 581 71.48 2.51 7.80
CA GLU A 581 70.19 1.94 8.19
C GLU A 581 69.37 2.94 9.00
N TRP A 582 68.06 2.99 8.73
CA TRP A 582 67.10 3.82 9.45
C TRP A 582 65.98 2.95 9.99
N ALA A 583 65.62 3.17 11.25
CA ALA A 583 64.43 2.62 11.83
C ALA A 583 63.62 3.73 12.50
N SER A 584 62.30 3.58 12.50
CA SER A 584 61.40 4.49 13.19
C SER A 584 60.38 3.72 14.00
N LEU A 585 59.98 4.29 15.13
CA LEU A 585 58.80 3.84 15.87
C LEU A 585 57.83 5.00 16.06
N PHE A 586 56.55 4.66 16.14
CA PHE A 586 55.46 5.61 16.34
C PHE A 586 54.51 5.02 17.38
N GLY A 587 54.04 5.83 18.33
CA GLY A 587 53.10 5.38 19.36
C GLY A 587 52.25 6.51 19.93
N ALA A 588 51.03 6.16 20.38
CA ALA A 588 50.09 7.10 20.97
C ALA A 588 50.37 7.30 22.48
N VAL A 589 50.38 8.57 22.85
CA VAL A 589 50.39 9.25 24.16
C VAL A 589 49.01 9.51 24.78
N MET A 590 48.56 8.97 25.92
CA MET A 590 47.36 9.53 26.59
C MET A 590 47.73 10.64 27.58
N ALA A 591 46.87 11.64 27.72
CA ALA A 591 47.02 12.70 28.71
C ALA A 591 47.15 12.10 30.13
N GLY A 592 48.15 12.55 30.88
CA GLY A 592 48.45 12.07 32.23
C GLY A 592 49.40 10.88 32.30
N GLU A 593 49.71 10.20 31.19
CA GLU A 593 50.75 9.18 31.15
C GLU A 593 52.16 9.78 31.08
N TYR A 594 53.13 9.07 31.64
CA TYR A 594 54.54 9.36 31.43
C TYR A 594 55.06 8.52 30.27
N TRP A 595 55.94 9.11 29.46
CA TRP A 595 56.57 8.43 28.36
C TRP A 595 58.06 8.77 28.26
N ARG A 596 58.85 7.84 27.72
CA ARG A 596 60.25 8.07 27.34
C ARG A 596 60.64 7.18 26.18
N ILE A 597 61.67 7.58 25.46
CA ILE A 597 62.36 6.71 24.50
C ILE A 597 63.67 6.26 25.13
N ASN A 598 63.77 4.98 25.46
CA ASN A 598 65.04 4.37 25.82
C ASN A 598 65.81 4.01 24.56
N GLU A 599 67.12 4.28 24.56
CA GLU A 599 68.04 3.59 23.67
C GLU A 599 68.07 2.13 24.12
N SER A 600 67.79 1.19 23.21
CA SER A 600 67.60 -0.19 23.62
C SER A 600 68.93 -0.85 23.99
N ASP A 601 68.93 -1.62 25.07
CA ASP A 601 70.12 -2.24 25.70
C ASP A 601 70.94 -3.21 24.80
N ASP A 602 70.46 -3.51 23.58
CA ASP A 602 71.21 -4.29 22.59
C ASP A 602 72.30 -3.46 21.87
N ALA A 603 72.60 -2.25 22.34
CA ALA A 603 73.45 -1.28 21.66
C ALA A 603 74.95 -1.58 21.79
N GLY A 604 75.58 -1.90 20.66
CA GLY A 604 76.93 -1.40 20.43
C GLY A 604 76.85 0.12 20.39
N ALA A 605 77.75 0.82 21.09
CA ALA A 605 77.78 2.28 21.06
C ALA A 605 77.86 2.78 19.60
N GLY A 606 76.95 3.65 19.16
CA GLY A 606 77.04 4.26 17.82
C GLY A 606 75.77 4.81 17.16
N VAL A 607 74.55 4.49 17.62
CA VAL A 607 73.31 5.02 16.98
C VAL A 607 72.89 6.39 17.52
N ASP A 608 72.33 7.22 16.65
CA ASP A 608 71.69 8.49 17.03
C ASP A 608 70.17 8.32 17.08
N VAL A 609 69.53 8.71 18.18
CA VAL A 609 68.07 8.67 18.35
C VAL A 609 67.50 10.08 18.42
N THR A 610 66.65 10.43 17.45
CA THR A 610 65.90 11.68 17.45
C THR A 610 64.45 11.44 17.84
N VAL A 611 63.95 12.15 18.85
CA VAL A 611 62.60 11.97 19.38
C VAL A 611 61.76 13.20 19.10
N TYR A 612 60.53 12.99 18.64
CA TYR A 612 59.53 14.00 18.41
C TYR A 612 58.24 13.68 19.14
N TRP A 613 57.60 14.71 19.69
CA TRP A 613 56.27 14.65 20.29
C TRP A 613 55.32 15.55 19.52
N ARG A 614 54.09 15.11 19.29
CA ARG A 614 53.04 15.94 18.71
C ARG A 614 51.80 15.88 19.60
N PRO A 615 51.47 16.97 20.32
CA PRO A 615 50.26 17.00 21.11
C PRO A 615 49.02 17.05 20.21
N LEU A 616 47.91 16.55 20.71
CA LEU A 616 46.56 16.72 20.18
C LEU A 616 45.85 17.75 21.06
N TYR A 617 45.55 18.92 20.49
CA TYR A 617 44.82 20.00 21.17
C TYR A 617 43.33 19.96 20.90
#